data_AF-A0A819AXV0-F1
#
_entry.id   AF-A0A819AXV0-F1
#
_cell.length_a   1.000
_cell.length_b   1.000
_cell.length_c   1.000
_cell.angle_alpha   90.00
_cell.angle_beta   90.00
_cell.angle_gamma   90.00
#
_symmetry.space_group_name_H-M   'P 1'
#
loop_
_entity.id
_entity.type
_entity.pdbx_description
1 polymer ?
#
loop_
_entity_poly.entity_id
_entity_poly.type
_entity_poly.pdbx_seq_one_letter_code
_entity_poly.pdbx_strand_id
1 'polypeptide(L)'
;MGFIINKKTELSLNDVVVDFPDFDAPVYFGGPVQPNTLQFIHRGNPIENSIEIADGIYWGGSFEEVKSLMSVSAINANDFIFLVGYCGWDEGQLNYEMKEKSWVVADVNEETVFNDNPDSLWNEVMKKLGKKYAVMASFPEDPSLN
;
A
#
# COMPACT_ATOMS: atom_id res chain seq x y z
N MET A 1 -1.26 -6.67 11.13
CA MET A 1 -1.83 -6.48 9.78
C MET A 1 -0.91 -5.58 8.98
N GLY A 2 -0.91 -5.68 7.67
CA GLY A 2 -0.11 -4.85 6.77
C GLY A 2 -0.65 -4.93 5.35
N PHE A 3 -0.05 -4.17 4.44
CA PHE A 3 -0.48 -4.05 3.06
C PHE A 3 0.70 -4.19 2.10
N ILE A 4 0.48 -4.86 0.99
CA ILE A 4 1.37 -4.83 -0.17
C ILE A 4 0.99 -3.61 -1.00
N ILE A 5 1.93 -2.68 -1.20
CA ILE A 5 1.69 -1.40 -1.89
C ILE A 5 2.33 -1.31 -3.27
N ASN A 6 3.17 -2.28 -3.65
CA ASN A 6 3.89 -2.28 -4.91
C ASN A 6 3.31 -3.22 -5.98
N LYS A 7 2.10 -3.77 -5.75
CA LYS A 7 1.48 -4.74 -6.65
C LYS A 7 0.19 -4.21 -7.25
N LYS A 8 0.31 -3.47 -8.34
CA LYS A 8 -0.83 -2.94 -9.10
C LYS A 8 -1.64 -4.08 -9.73
N THR A 9 -2.95 -3.94 -9.77
CA THR A 9 -3.86 -4.87 -10.44
C THR A 9 -4.37 -4.27 -11.76
N GLU A 10 -5.05 -5.09 -12.57
CA GLU A 10 -5.75 -4.64 -13.78
C GLU A 10 -7.10 -3.96 -13.46
N LEU A 11 -7.47 -3.85 -12.18
CA LEU A 11 -8.74 -3.26 -11.73
C LEU A 11 -8.56 -1.77 -11.43
N SER A 12 -9.57 -0.99 -11.81
CA SER A 12 -9.77 0.39 -11.36
C SER A 12 -10.71 0.44 -10.14
N LEU A 13 -10.76 1.58 -9.45
CA LEU A 13 -11.65 1.77 -8.32
C LEU A 13 -13.13 1.54 -8.69
N ASN A 14 -13.54 2.03 -9.87
CA ASN A 14 -14.90 1.90 -10.37
C ASN A 14 -15.26 0.45 -10.78
N ASP A 15 -14.28 -0.43 -11.04
CA ASP A 15 -14.52 -1.87 -11.24
C ASP A 15 -14.83 -2.60 -9.93
N VAL A 16 -14.31 -2.09 -8.80
CA VAL A 16 -14.47 -2.69 -7.47
C VAL A 16 -15.70 -2.13 -6.76
N VAL A 17 -16.04 -0.86 -6.96
CA VAL A 17 -17.17 -0.20 -6.31
C VAL A 17 -18.01 0.58 -7.31
N VAL A 18 -19.25 0.12 -7.50
CA VAL A 18 -20.18 0.65 -8.51
C VAL A 18 -20.69 2.07 -8.18
N ASP A 19 -20.78 2.42 -6.90
CA ASP A 19 -21.30 3.72 -6.42
C ASP A 19 -20.19 4.74 -6.09
N PHE A 20 -18.99 4.57 -6.66
CA PHE A 20 -17.92 5.55 -6.56
C PHE A 20 -18.00 6.56 -7.71
N PRO A 21 -17.77 7.86 -7.48
CA PRO A 21 -17.57 8.84 -8.56
C PRO A 21 -16.48 8.37 -9.52
N ASP A 22 -16.53 8.82 -10.77
CA ASP A 22 -15.45 8.57 -11.73
C ASP A 22 -14.14 9.13 -11.17
N PHE A 23 -13.22 8.22 -10.86
CA PHE A 23 -11.97 8.54 -10.22
C PHE A 23 -10.90 7.61 -10.77
N ASP A 24 -10.00 8.16 -11.59
CA ASP A 24 -8.94 7.41 -12.26
C ASP A 24 -7.83 7.05 -11.27
N ALA A 25 -8.13 6.08 -10.39
CA ALA A 25 -7.22 5.54 -9.41
C ALA A 25 -7.09 4.02 -9.59
N PRO A 26 -5.86 3.50 -9.76
CA PRO A 26 -5.65 2.07 -9.84
C PRO A 26 -5.87 1.40 -8.48
N VAL A 27 -6.27 0.13 -8.52
CA VAL A 27 -6.38 -0.70 -7.33
C VAL A 27 -5.15 -1.60 -7.23
N TYR A 28 -4.62 -1.70 -6.02
CA TYR A 28 -3.47 -2.52 -5.67
C TYR A 28 -3.92 -3.77 -4.91
N PHE A 29 -3.16 -4.85 -5.03
CA PHE A 29 -3.36 -6.04 -4.24
C PHE A 29 -2.72 -5.83 -2.86
N GLY A 30 -3.53 -5.58 -1.84
CA GLY A 30 -3.08 -5.33 -0.47
C GLY A 30 -2.70 -6.59 0.30
N GLY A 31 -3.22 -7.75 -0.11
CA GLY A 31 -2.82 -9.05 0.42
C GLY A 31 -3.91 -10.13 0.27
N PRO A 32 -3.60 -11.38 0.66
CA PRO A 32 -4.47 -12.53 0.39
C PRO A 32 -5.69 -12.62 1.32
N VAL A 33 -5.69 -11.90 2.43
CA VAL A 33 -6.77 -11.97 3.42
C VAL A 33 -7.88 -11.01 3.02
N GLN A 34 -9.13 -11.50 3.00
CA GLN A 34 -10.32 -10.74 2.60
C GLN A 34 -10.13 -9.97 1.27
N PRO A 35 -9.83 -10.67 0.15
CA PRO A 35 -9.47 -10.04 -1.13
C PRO A 35 -10.62 -9.25 -1.78
N ASN A 36 -11.83 -9.29 -1.22
CA ASN A 36 -12.99 -8.53 -1.68
C ASN A 36 -13.25 -7.28 -0.82
N THR A 37 -12.40 -7.00 0.17
CA THR A 37 -12.53 -5.82 1.04
C THR A 37 -11.64 -4.72 0.50
N LEU A 38 -12.26 -3.61 0.09
CA LEU A 38 -11.56 -2.41 -0.29
C LEU A 38 -11.04 -1.69 0.96
N GLN A 39 -9.80 -1.28 0.89
CA GLN A 39 -9.07 -0.49 1.87
C GLN A 39 -8.47 0.69 1.13
N PHE A 40 -8.20 1.78 1.84
CA PHE A 40 -7.44 2.88 1.27
C PHE A 40 -6.45 3.46 2.28
N ILE A 41 -5.35 3.95 1.75
CA ILE A 41 -4.36 4.75 2.45
C ILE A 41 -4.38 6.12 1.79
N HIS A 42 -4.30 7.19 2.58
CA HIS A 42 -4.29 8.54 2.06
C HIS A 42 -3.31 9.43 2.79
N ARG A 43 -2.90 10.52 2.13
CA ARG A 43 -2.09 11.59 2.74
C ARG A 43 -2.84 12.91 2.79
N GLY A 44 -2.30 13.85 3.55
CA GLY A 44 -2.88 15.19 3.71
C GLY A 44 -3.83 15.28 4.89
N ASN A 45 -5.04 15.79 4.67
CA ASN A 45 -5.99 15.99 5.75
C ASN A 45 -6.59 14.64 6.23
N PRO A 46 -6.69 14.41 7.54
CA PRO A 46 -7.36 13.24 8.09
C PRO A 46 -8.80 13.14 7.60
N ILE A 47 -9.21 11.95 7.17
CA ILE A 47 -10.61 11.62 6.89
C ILE A 47 -11.26 11.14 8.21
N GLU A 48 -12.55 11.35 8.38
CA GLU A 48 -13.31 10.86 9.53
C GLU A 48 -13.11 9.35 9.70
N ASN A 49 -12.84 8.92 10.94
CA ASN A 49 -12.54 7.52 11.29
C ASN A 49 -11.26 6.93 10.66
N SER A 50 -10.40 7.76 10.06
CA SER A 50 -9.07 7.33 9.64
C SER A 50 -8.13 7.15 10.84
N ILE A 51 -7.11 6.32 10.66
CA ILE A 51 -6.07 6.06 11.67
C ILE A 51 -4.73 6.52 11.11
N GLU A 52 -4.05 7.42 11.80
CA GLU A 52 -2.69 7.82 11.44
C GLU A 52 -1.72 6.64 11.68
N ILE A 53 -1.05 6.20 10.61
CA ILE A 53 -0.12 5.05 10.63
C ILE A 53 1.35 5.49 10.48
N ALA A 54 1.57 6.69 9.97
CA ALA A 54 2.85 7.38 9.91
C ALA A 54 2.60 8.89 9.74
N ASP A 55 3.66 9.71 9.89
CA ASP A 55 3.56 11.18 9.77
C ASP A 55 2.92 11.59 8.44
N GLY A 56 1.73 12.19 8.49
CA GLY A 56 0.97 12.61 7.31
C GLY A 56 0.29 11.48 6.51
N ILE A 57 0.37 10.23 6.98
CA ILE A 57 -0.16 9.04 6.30
C ILE A 57 -1.21 8.36 7.16
N TYR A 58 -2.38 8.19 6.57
CA TYR A 58 -3.57 7.69 7.24
C TYR A 58 -4.10 6.45 6.54
N TRP A 59 -4.59 5.49 7.32
CA TRP A 59 -5.25 4.30 6.84
C TRP A 59 -6.74 4.32 7.18
N GLY A 60 -7.55 3.95 6.19
CA GLY A 60 -8.99 3.84 6.33
C GLY A 60 -9.68 5.19 6.49
N GLY A 61 -10.94 5.13 6.89
CA GLY A 61 -11.81 6.29 7.05
C GLY A 61 -13.18 6.08 6.40
N SER A 62 -14.00 7.12 6.45
CA SER A 62 -15.34 7.14 5.89
C SER A 62 -15.30 7.16 4.36
N PHE A 63 -15.71 6.07 3.73
CA PHE A 63 -15.90 6.01 2.28
C PHE A 63 -16.89 7.06 1.77
N GLU A 64 -17.91 7.40 2.56
CA GLU A 64 -18.89 8.42 2.18
C GLU A 64 -18.28 9.83 2.15
N GLU A 65 -17.38 10.15 3.08
CA GLU A 65 -16.63 11.40 3.06
C GLU A 65 -15.70 11.46 1.84
N VAL A 66 -14.97 10.37 1.56
CA VAL A 66 -14.11 10.26 0.38
C VAL A 66 -14.92 10.51 -0.90
N LYS A 67 -16.06 9.86 -1.08
CA LYS A 67 -16.95 10.07 -2.25
C LYS A 67 -17.41 11.52 -2.36
N SER A 68 -17.76 12.16 -1.24
CA SER A 68 -18.15 13.57 -1.20
C SER A 68 -16.99 14.47 -1.65
N LEU A 69 -15.78 14.23 -1.15
CA LEU A 69 -14.58 14.99 -1.49
C LEU A 69 -14.19 14.81 -2.96
N MET A 70 -14.31 13.59 -3.51
CA MET A 70 -14.09 13.33 -4.94
C MET A 70 -15.08 14.10 -5.82
N SER A 71 -16.36 14.11 -5.42
CA SER A 71 -17.45 14.75 -6.18
C SER A 71 -17.29 16.26 -6.31
N VAL A 72 -16.60 16.91 -5.37
CA VAL A 72 -16.27 18.35 -5.42
C VAL A 72 -14.83 18.61 -5.88
N SER A 73 -14.11 17.58 -6.34
CA SER A 73 -12.71 17.65 -6.76
C SER A 73 -11.78 18.26 -5.71
N ALA A 74 -12.06 18.01 -4.42
CA ALA A 74 -11.25 18.52 -3.31
C ALA A 74 -10.02 17.65 -2.99
N ILE A 75 -9.92 16.47 -3.61
CA ILE A 75 -8.82 15.52 -3.43
C ILE A 75 -8.31 15.01 -4.77
N ASN A 76 -7.03 14.61 -4.81
CA ASN A 76 -6.37 14.07 -6.00
C ASN A 76 -6.23 12.55 -5.89
N ALA A 77 -6.31 11.83 -7.01
CA ALA A 77 -6.08 10.39 -7.06
C ALA A 77 -4.70 9.98 -6.57
N ASN A 78 -3.69 10.82 -6.81
CA ASN A 78 -2.32 10.56 -6.38
C ASN A 78 -2.11 10.66 -4.86
N ASP A 79 -3.10 11.17 -4.13
CA ASP A 79 -3.06 11.25 -2.66
C ASP A 79 -3.70 10.02 -2.00
N PHE A 80 -4.19 9.06 -2.80
CA PHE A 80 -4.87 7.85 -2.34
C PHE A 80 -4.24 6.60 -2.96
N ILE A 81 -4.16 5.54 -2.16
CA ILE A 81 -3.82 4.20 -2.62
C ILE A 81 -4.97 3.29 -2.24
N PHE A 82 -5.69 2.80 -3.24
CA PHE A 82 -6.78 1.84 -3.06
C PHE A 82 -6.23 0.43 -3.12
N LEU A 83 -6.60 -0.39 -2.14
CA LEU A 83 -6.05 -1.72 -1.91
C LEU A 83 -7.18 -2.72 -1.70
N VAL A 84 -7.09 -3.90 -2.31
CA VAL A 84 -7.98 -5.02 -2.01
C VAL A 84 -7.28 -6.06 -1.15
N GLY A 85 -7.93 -6.41 -0.04
CA GLY A 85 -7.38 -7.33 0.95
C GLY A 85 -6.20 -6.77 1.74
N TYR A 86 -5.64 -7.62 2.60
CA TYR A 86 -4.52 -7.28 3.48
C TYR A 86 -3.65 -8.49 3.82
N CYS A 87 -2.47 -8.22 4.36
CA CYS A 87 -1.59 -9.20 4.97
C CYS A 87 -1.90 -9.34 6.46
N GLY A 88 -2.29 -10.55 6.86
CA GLY A 88 -2.45 -10.93 8.25
C GLY A 88 -1.22 -11.68 8.74
N TRP A 89 -0.92 -11.53 10.03
CA TRP A 89 0.03 -12.39 10.74
C TRP A 89 -0.68 -12.97 11.93
N ASP A 90 -0.50 -14.28 12.15
CA ASP A 90 -0.91 -14.93 13.38
C ASP A 90 -0.07 -14.43 14.56
N GLU A 91 -0.53 -14.72 15.77
CA GLU A 91 0.13 -14.31 17.00
C GLU A 91 1.60 -14.78 17.01
N GLY A 92 2.53 -13.83 17.12
CA GLY A 92 3.97 -14.11 17.16
C GLY A 92 4.61 -14.45 15.81
N GLN A 93 3.84 -14.64 14.73
CA GLN A 93 4.37 -15.01 13.41
C GLN A 93 5.32 -13.95 12.86
N LEU A 94 4.91 -12.68 12.86
CA LEU A 94 5.77 -11.58 12.38
C LEU A 94 7.09 -11.54 13.17
N ASN A 95 7.03 -11.71 14.49
CA ASN A 95 8.23 -11.73 15.33
C ASN A 95 9.16 -12.90 15.01
N TYR A 96 8.61 -14.05 14.64
CA TYR A 96 9.38 -15.20 14.18
C TYR A 96 10.04 -14.93 12.81
N GLU A 97 9.28 -14.43 11.84
CA GLU A 97 9.78 -14.10 10.50
C GLU A 97 10.85 -12.99 10.55
N MET A 98 10.71 -12.02 11.45
CA MET A 98 11.74 -11.02 11.74
C MET A 98 13.04 -11.65 12.27
N LYS A 99 12.95 -12.67 13.13
CA LYS A 99 14.14 -13.38 13.66
C LYS A 99 14.82 -14.23 12.59
N GLU A 100 14.04 -14.84 11.71
CA GLU A 100 14.53 -15.60 10.55
C GLU A 100 15.07 -14.70 9.42
N LYS A 101 15.01 -13.37 9.59
CA LYS A 101 15.44 -12.37 8.58
C LYS A 101 14.68 -12.51 7.25
N SER A 102 13.43 -12.99 7.31
CA SER A 102 12.52 -13.04 6.17
C SER A 102 12.03 -11.64 5.78
N TRP A 103 12.08 -10.69 6.70
CA TRP A 103 11.71 -9.29 6.48
C TRP A 103 12.87 -8.34 6.77
N VAL A 104 12.90 -7.24 6.03
CA VAL A 104 13.80 -6.11 6.27
C VAL A 104 12.94 -4.90 6.60
N VAL A 105 13.23 -4.24 7.72
CA VAL A 105 12.52 -3.03 8.15
C VAL A 105 13.16 -1.81 7.50
N ALA A 106 12.32 -0.96 6.91
CA ALA A 106 12.69 0.35 6.42
C ALA A 106 11.79 1.41 7.03
N ASP A 107 12.33 2.61 7.20
CA ASP A 107 11.53 3.77 7.53
C ASP A 107 10.60 4.12 6.36
N VAL A 108 9.37 4.50 6.69
CA VAL A 108 8.35 4.86 5.74
C VAL A 108 8.19 6.39 5.71
N ASN A 109 8.03 6.95 4.50
CA ASN A 109 7.67 8.35 4.30
C ASN A 109 6.68 8.46 3.13
N GLU A 110 6.07 9.63 2.96
CA GLU A 110 5.07 9.84 1.91
C GLU A 110 5.61 9.53 0.51
N GLU A 111 6.85 9.92 0.20
CA GLU A 111 7.48 9.66 -1.10
C GLU A 111 7.61 8.16 -1.41
N THR A 112 7.81 7.35 -0.38
CA THR A 112 7.96 5.89 -0.52
C THR A 112 6.60 5.22 -0.65
N VAL A 113 5.58 5.69 0.06
CA VAL A 113 4.24 5.10 0.00
C VAL A 113 3.52 5.48 -1.29
N PHE A 114 3.49 6.76 -1.63
CA PHE A 114 2.79 7.31 -2.81
C PHE A 114 3.73 7.42 -4.02
N ASN A 115 4.58 6.42 -4.23
CA ASN A 115 5.53 6.40 -5.32
C ASN A 115 4.81 6.16 -6.66
N ASP A 116 5.07 7.02 -7.65
CA ASP A 116 4.49 6.94 -8.99
C ASP A 116 4.92 5.67 -9.77
N ASN A 117 6.02 5.03 -9.35
CA ASN A 117 6.57 3.82 -9.96
C ASN A 117 6.69 2.67 -8.94
N PRO A 118 5.59 1.97 -8.64
CA PRO A 118 5.56 0.88 -7.66
C PRO A 118 6.52 -0.27 -7.99
N ASP A 119 6.79 -0.55 -9.28
CA ASP A 119 7.72 -1.63 -9.68
C ASP A 119 9.15 -1.33 -9.25
N SER A 120 9.53 -0.04 -9.25
CA SER A 120 10.85 0.40 -8.81
C SER A 120 10.99 0.53 -7.29
N LEU A 121 9.86 0.59 -6.57
CA LEU A 121 9.81 0.91 -5.15
C LEU A 121 10.69 -0.02 -4.31
N TRP A 122 10.60 -1.33 -4.55
CA TRP A 122 11.41 -2.32 -3.82
C TRP A 122 12.92 -2.04 -3.97
N ASN A 123 13.35 -1.75 -5.21
CA ASN A 123 14.74 -1.48 -5.51
C ASN A 123 15.22 -0.18 -4.83
N GLU A 124 14.39 0.86 -4.85
CA GLU A 124 14.67 2.15 -4.22
C GLU A 124 14.80 2.04 -2.69
N VAL A 125 13.85 1.37 -2.04
CA VAL A 125 13.87 1.14 -0.59
C VAL A 125 15.11 0.35 -0.18
N MET A 126 15.41 -0.74 -0.89
CA MET A 126 16.57 -1.58 -0.58
C MET A 126 17.90 -0.86 -0.81
N LYS A 127 17.97 0.07 -1.77
CA LYS A 127 19.13 0.96 -1.96
C LYS A 127 19.27 1.96 -0.80
N LYS A 128 18.17 2.55 -0.32
CA LYS A 128 18.16 3.48 0.82
C LYS A 128 18.66 2.82 2.11
N LEU A 129 18.35 1.54 2.31
CA LEU A 129 18.83 0.73 3.46
C LEU A 129 20.35 0.45 3.44
N GLY A 130 21.03 0.69 2.31
CA GLY A 130 22.47 0.66 2.19
C GLY A 130 23.04 -0.53 1.40
N LYS A 131 24.36 -0.47 1.14
CA LYS A 131 25.07 -1.36 0.20
C LYS A 131 24.92 -2.87 0.48
N LYS A 132 24.65 -3.27 1.73
CA LYS A 132 24.45 -4.67 2.11
C LYS A 132 23.11 -5.23 1.63
N TYR A 133 22.08 -4.40 1.51
CA TYR A 133 20.72 -4.77 1.09
C TYR A 133 20.51 -4.55 -0.42
N ALA A 134 21.29 -3.69 -1.06
CA ALA A 134 21.29 -3.52 -2.51
C ALA A 134 21.56 -4.82 -3.29
N VAL A 135 22.27 -5.80 -2.69
CA VAL A 135 22.50 -7.13 -3.28
C VAL A 135 21.23 -8.00 -3.20
N MET A 136 20.39 -7.83 -2.17
CA MET A 136 19.09 -8.50 -2.04
C MET A 136 18.05 -7.94 -3.02
N ALA A 137 18.16 -6.65 -3.38
CA ALA A 137 17.31 -5.99 -4.38
C ALA A 137 17.46 -6.55 -5.81
N SER A 138 18.56 -7.25 -6.09
CA SER A 138 18.86 -7.86 -7.37
C SER A 138 18.52 -9.35 -7.46
N PHE A 139 17.99 -9.96 -6.39
CA PHE A 139 17.51 -11.35 -6.48
C PHE A 139 16.15 -11.37 -7.19
N PRO A 140 15.95 -12.25 -8.18
CA PRO A 140 14.66 -12.42 -8.82
C PRO A 140 13.61 -12.92 -7.79
N GLU A 141 12.33 -12.59 -8.04
CA GLU A 141 11.20 -13.02 -7.19
C GLU A 141 11.05 -14.55 -7.07
N ASP A 142 11.74 -15.32 -7.93
CA ASP A 142 11.68 -16.79 -7.95
C ASP A 142 13.05 -17.43 -7.61
N PRO A 143 13.17 -18.13 -6.46
CA PRO A 143 14.37 -18.88 -6.08
C PRO A 143 14.71 -20.07 -7.00
N SER A 144 13.81 -20.47 -7.90
CA SER A 144 14.00 -21.63 -8.78
C SER A 144 14.87 -21.36 -10.03
N LEU A 145 15.35 -20.14 -10.23
CA LEU A 145 16.15 -19.73 -11.38
C LEU A 145 17.68 -19.76 -11.15
N ASN A 146 18.18 -20.59 -10.23
CA ASN A 146 19.62 -20.88 -10.08
C ASN A 146 19.94 -22.36 -10.33
#